data_AF-A0A7X0NR96-F1
#
_entry.id   AF-A0A7X0NR96-F1
#
_cell.length_a   1.000
_cell.length_b   1.000
_cell.length_c   1.000
_cell.angle_alpha   90.00
_cell.angle_beta   90.00
_cell.angle_gamma   90.00
#
_symmetry.space_group_name_H-M   'P 1'
#
loop_
_entity.id
_entity.type
_entity.pdbx_description
1 polymer ?
#
loop_
_entity_poly.entity_id
_entity_poly.type
_entity_poly.pdbx_seq_one_letter_code
_entity_poly.pdbx_strand_id
1 'polypeptide(L)'
;MGLLTAVAWTVAALAGVYLLSLWLAGGGLRRAKVTRFPAALVFAHPALAVSALACYAAGLATGSRALAWAAFAGLAAAALLGFAMFTRWLGAGRHQPAGRRFPVLAVTLHGLAGVTAFTLVFLTASAARVF
;
A
#
# COMPACT_ATOMS: atom_id res chain seq x y z
N MET A 1 8.06 0.97 19.96
CA MET A 1 8.20 0.84 18.48
C MET A 1 6.86 0.72 17.76
N GLY A 2 5.88 -0.03 18.30
CA GLY A 2 4.62 -0.27 17.59
C GLY A 2 3.80 0.96 17.19
N LEU A 3 3.77 2.01 18.02
CA LEU A 3 3.05 3.25 17.69
C LEU A 3 3.70 4.00 16.51
N LEU A 4 5.03 4.03 16.44
CA LEU A 4 5.77 4.66 15.34
C LEU A 4 5.53 3.92 14.03
N THR A 5 5.49 2.58 14.08
CA THR A 5 5.09 1.74 12.95
C THR A 5 3.68 2.07 12.48
N ALA A 6 2.71 2.20 13.40
CA ALA A 6 1.33 2.54 13.07
C ALA A 6 1.19 3.94 12.46
N VAL A 7 1.92 4.94 12.99
CA VAL A 7 1.93 6.31 12.44
C VAL A 7 2.54 6.32 11.04
N ALA A 8 3.72 5.72 10.84
CA ALA A 8 4.37 5.65 9.54
C ALA A 8 3.50 4.93 8.50
N TRP A 9 2.86 3.82 8.89
CA TRP A 9 1.95 3.08 8.03
C TRP A 9 0.69 3.89 7.71
N THR A 10 0.13 4.62 8.67
CA THR A 10 -1.02 5.51 8.42
C THR A 10 -0.68 6.56 7.36
N VAL A 11 0.50 7.18 7.43
CA VAL A 11 0.97 8.14 6.41
C VAL A 11 1.07 7.47 5.04
N ALA A 12 1.62 6.25 4.97
CA ALA A 12 1.69 5.49 3.73
C ALA A 12 0.30 5.20 3.14
N ALA A 13 -0.67 4.83 3.99
CA ALA A 13 -2.04 4.56 3.59
C ALA A 13 -2.74 5.81 3.05
N LEU A 14 -2.58 6.96 3.72
CA LEU A 14 -3.12 8.25 3.27
C LEU A 14 -2.56 8.66 1.91
N ALA A 15 -1.26 8.50 1.69
CA ALA A 15 -0.64 8.76 0.39
C ALA A 15 -1.19 7.83 -0.71
N GLY A 16 -1.45 6.56 -0.38
CA GLY A 16 -2.06 5.59 -1.30
C GLY A 16 -3.50 5.95 -1.68
N VAL A 17 -4.30 6.37 -0.68
CA VAL A 17 -5.68 6.85 -0.91
C VAL A 17 -5.68 8.12 -1.77
N TYR A 18 -4.75 9.04 -1.53
CA TYR A 18 -4.60 10.24 -2.35
C TYR A 18 -4.31 9.90 -3.83
N LEU A 19 -3.39 8.97 -4.08
CA LEU A 19 -3.08 8.48 -5.44
C LEU A 19 -4.29 7.82 -6.10
N LEU A 20 -5.07 7.04 -5.35
CA LEU A 20 -6.32 6.44 -5.83
C LEU A 20 -7.35 7.51 -6.22
N SER A 21 -7.52 8.53 -5.39
CA SER A 21 -8.42 9.66 -5.66
C SER A 21 -8.03 10.42 -6.92
N LEU A 22 -6.74 10.69 -7.13
CA LEU A 22 -6.25 11.33 -8.36
C LEU A 22 -6.49 10.46 -9.60
N TRP A 23 -6.33 9.13 -9.47
CA TRP A 23 -6.62 8.19 -10.54
C TRP A 23 -8.11 8.15 -10.89
N LEU A 24 -8.99 8.14 -9.88
CA LEU A 24 -10.45 8.20 -10.04
C LEU A 24 -10.89 9.52 -10.70
N ALA A 25 -10.38 10.65 -10.22
CA ALA A 25 -10.63 11.99 -10.79
C ALA A 25 -10.18 12.09 -12.25
N GLY A 26 -9.22 11.26 -12.66
CA GLY A 26 -8.80 11.14 -14.05
C GLY A 26 -9.63 10.22 -14.94
N GLY A 27 -10.77 9.73 -14.47
CA GLY A 27 -11.58 8.78 -15.22
C GLY A 27 -11.00 7.36 -15.20
N GLY A 28 -10.30 7.01 -14.12
CA GLY A 28 -9.70 5.69 -13.91
C GLY A 28 -10.65 4.52 -14.16
N LEU A 29 -11.91 4.62 -13.70
CA LEU A 29 -12.94 3.60 -13.95
C LEU A 29 -13.26 3.41 -15.44
N ARG A 30 -13.32 4.51 -16.19
CA ARG A 30 -13.55 4.49 -17.65
C ARG A 30 -12.34 3.90 -18.38
N ARG A 31 -11.13 4.17 -17.89
CA ARG A 31 -9.86 3.61 -18.39
C ARG A 31 -9.63 2.16 -17.96
N ALA A 32 -10.10 1.70 -16.81
CA ALA A 32 -9.98 0.32 -16.35
C ALA A 32 -10.80 -0.66 -17.21
N LYS A 33 -11.85 -0.16 -17.87
CA LYS A 33 -12.63 -0.92 -18.86
C LYS A 33 -11.87 -1.13 -20.19
N VAL A 34 -10.91 -0.26 -20.51
CA VAL A 34 -10.18 -0.20 -21.79
C VAL A 34 -8.71 -0.61 -21.66
N THR A 35 -8.12 -0.44 -20.47
CA THR A 35 -6.74 -0.78 -20.14
C THR A 35 -6.70 -2.04 -19.30
N ARG A 36 -5.58 -2.78 -19.34
CA ARG A 36 -5.43 -4.07 -18.63
C ARG A 36 -5.58 -4.00 -17.10
N PHE A 37 -5.75 -2.83 -16.47
CA PHE A 37 -5.86 -2.69 -15.02
C PHE A 37 -7.22 -3.20 -14.53
N PRO A 38 -7.32 -4.38 -13.88
CA PRO A 38 -8.58 -4.84 -13.33
C PRO A 38 -8.91 -3.93 -12.16
N ALA A 39 -10.12 -3.36 -12.14
CA ALA A 39 -10.58 -2.55 -11.00
C ALA A 39 -10.40 -3.30 -9.68
N ALA A 40 -10.65 -4.63 -9.69
CA ALA A 40 -10.40 -5.51 -8.55
C ALA A 40 -8.98 -5.39 -7.98
N LEU A 41 -7.96 -5.27 -8.83
CA LEU A 41 -6.55 -5.20 -8.41
C LEU A 41 -6.21 -3.84 -7.80
N VAL A 42 -6.82 -2.76 -8.33
CA VAL A 42 -6.69 -1.38 -7.81
C VAL A 42 -7.36 -1.23 -6.43
N PHE A 43 -8.51 -1.88 -6.21
CA PHE A 43 -9.21 -1.84 -4.93
C PHE A 43 -8.69 -2.86 -3.91
N ALA A 44 -8.17 -4.01 -4.37
CA ALA A 44 -7.63 -5.03 -3.48
C ALA A 44 -6.39 -4.53 -2.72
N HIS A 45 -5.52 -3.73 -3.33
CA HIS A 45 -4.32 -3.19 -2.67
C HIS A 45 -4.64 -2.34 -1.43
N PRO A 46 -5.43 -1.26 -1.52
CA PRO A 46 -5.78 -0.45 -0.35
C PRO A 46 -6.63 -1.23 0.65
N ALA A 47 -7.55 -2.09 0.21
CA ALA A 47 -8.36 -2.91 1.11
C ALA A 47 -7.47 -3.83 1.96
N LEU A 48 -6.50 -4.50 1.33
CA LEU A 48 -5.60 -5.41 2.02
C LEU A 48 -4.63 -4.67 2.95
N ALA A 49 -4.16 -3.48 2.54
CA ALA A 49 -3.32 -2.63 3.38
C ALA A 49 -4.07 -2.14 4.64
N VAL A 50 -5.34 -1.74 4.51
CA VAL A 50 -6.18 -1.31 5.64
C VAL A 50 -6.51 -2.47 6.58
N SER A 51 -6.89 -3.63 6.04
CA SER A 51 -7.14 -4.83 6.86
C SER A 51 -5.89 -5.26 7.63
N ALA A 52 -4.72 -5.22 6.99
CA ALA A 52 -3.46 -5.54 7.65
C ALA A 52 -3.12 -4.54 8.77
N LEU A 53 -3.38 -3.24 8.57
CA LEU A 53 -3.22 -2.21 9.61
C LEU A 53 -4.17 -2.45 10.79
N ALA A 54 -5.42 -2.86 10.53
CA ALA A 54 -6.37 -3.22 11.58
C ALA A 54 -5.91 -4.44 12.39
N CYS A 55 -5.38 -5.48 11.72
CA CYS A 55 -4.76 -6.62 12.40
C CYS A 55 -3.58 -6.19 13.27
N TYR A 56 -2.75 -5.25 12.79
CA TYR A 56 -1.61 -4.73 13.53
C TYR A 56 -2.06 -3.98 14.79
N ALA A 57 -3.04 -3.08 14.66
CA ALA A 57 -3.61 -2.35 15.79
C ALA A 57 -4.22 -3.29 16.84
N ALA A 58 -4.95 -4.33 16.41
CA ALA A 58 -5.46 -5.37 17.30
C ALA A 58 -4.33 -6.16 17.98
N GLY A 59 -3.24 -6.44 17.26
CA GLY A 59 -2.03 -7.05 17.82
C GLY A 59 -1.37 -6.19 18.90
N LEU A 60 -1.35 -4.86 18.73
CA LEU A 60 -0.87 -3.93 19.76
C LEU A 60 -1.81 -3.88 20.98
N ALA A 61 -3.12 -3.95 20.79
CA ALA A 61 -4.06 -3.93 21.91
C ALA A 61 -4.04 -5.23 22.72
N THR A 62 -3.83 -6.37 22.06
CA THR A 62 -3.91 -7.71 22.68
C THR A 62 -2.56 -8.31 23.06
N GLY A 63 -1.46 -7.79 22.52
CA GLY A 63 -0.15 -8.42 22.62
C GLY A 63 0.03 -9.70 21.84
N SER A 64 -0.93 -10.03 20.96
CA SER A 64 -0.88 -11.24 20.18
C SER A 64 0.19 -11.18 19.09
N ARG A 65 1.21 -12.02 19.22
CA ARG A 65 2.24 -12.19 18.19
C ARG A 65 1.67 -12.76 16.89
N ALA A 66 0.61 -13.58 16.96
CA ALA A 66 -0.07 -14.11 15.79
C ALA A 66 -0.71 -12.99 14.95
N LEU A 67 -1.32 -11.99 15.58
CA LEU A 67 -1.90 -10.83 14.88
C LEU A 67 -0.83 -9.95 14.24
N ALA A 68 0.34 -9.79 14.87
CA ALA A 68 1.47 -9.08 14.28
C ALA A 68 2.01 -9.77 13.01
N TRP A 69 2.12 -11.10 13.02
CA TRP A 69 2.51 -11.88 11.83
C TRP A 69 1.42 -11.88 10.75
N ALA A 70 0.14 -11.95 11.12
CA ALA A 70 -0.97 -11.84 10.18
C ALA A 70 -0.98 -10.46 9.49
N ALA A 71 -0.76 -9.39 10.25
CA ALA A 71 -0.60 -8.04 9.72
C ALA A 71 0.60 -7.93 8.76
N PHE A 72 1.73 -8.55 9.12
CA PHE A 72 2.90 -8.61 8.24
C PHE A 72 2.61 -9.34 6.93
N ALA A 73 1.99 -10.52 6.99
CA ALA A 73 1.61 -11.29 5.80
C ALA A 73 0.64 -10.50 4.89
N GLY A 74 -0.34 -9.84 5.48
CA GLY A 74 -1.23 -8.91 4.77
C GLY A 74 -0.45 -7.76 4.12
N LEU A 75 0.41 -7.08 4.86
CA LEU A 75 1.20 -5.98 4.33
C LEU A 75 2.14 -6.43 3.19
N ALA A 76 2.72 -7.63 3.28
CA ALA A 76 3.54 -8.22 2.22
C ALA A 76 2.73 -8.46 0.94
N ALA A 77 1.53 -9.04 1.04
CA ALA A 77 0.65 -9.23 -0.10
C ALA A 77 0.19 -7.88 -0.70
N ALA A 78 -0.08 -6.86 0.12
CA ALA A 78 -0.36 -5.52 -0.36
C ALA A 78 0.84 -4.94 -1.14
N ALA A 79 2.05 -5.08 -0.61
CA ALA A 79 3.27 -4.59 -1.25
C ALA A 79 3.51 -5.24 -2.61
N LEU A 80 3.33 -6.57 -2.72
CA LEU A 80 3.43 -7.29 -4.00
C LEU A 80 2.39 -6.78 -5.00
N LEU A 81 1.16 -6.51 -4.55
CA LEU A 81 0.11 -6.00 -5.41
C LEU A 81 0.42 -4.57 -5.90
N GLY A 82 0.94 -3.71 -5.02
CA GLY A 82 1.41 -2.36 -5.35
C GLY A 82 2.57 -2.40 -6.35
N PHE A 83 3.51 -3.33 -6.18
CA PHE A 83 4.61 -3.55 -7.11
C PHE A 83 4.11 -4.02 -8.50
N ALA A 84 3.14 -4.94 -8.54
CA ALA A 84 2.51 -5.35 -9.78
C ALA A 84 1.79 -4.18 -10.48
N MET A 85 1.11 -3.31 -9.74
CA MET A 85 0.52 -2.09 -10.28
C MET A 85 1.61 -1.15 -10.87
N PHE A 86 2.70 -0.95 -10.13
CA PHE A 86 3.80 -0.07 -10.52
C PHE A 86 4.53 -0.54 -11.80
N THR A 87 4.88 -1.82 -11.89
CA THR A 87 5.53 -2.40 -13.08
C THR A 87 4.64 -2.31 -14.33
N ARG A 88 3.33 -2.49 -14.17
CA ARG A 88 2.34 -2.33 -15.25
C ARG A 88 2.19 -0.88 -15.69
N TRP A 89 2.26 0.06 -14.74
CA TRP A 89 2.26 1.50 -15.04
C TRP A 89 3.51 1.91 -15.83
N LEU A 90 4.70 1.45 -15.44
CA LEU A 90 5.95 1.67 -16.19
C LEU A 90 5.87 1.09 -17.61
N GLY A 91 5.33 -0.12 -17.76
CA GLY A 91 5.14 -0.76 -19.07
C GLY A 91 4.17 0.01 -19.98
N ALA A 92 3.09 0.57 -19.41
CA ALA A 92 2.09 1.34 -20.16
C ALA A 92 2.55 2.76 -20.53
N GLY A 93 3.45 3.37 -19.75
CA GLY A 93 4.03 4.69 -20.02
C GLY A 93 4.83 4.78 -21.34
N ARG A 94 5.23 3.63 -21.89
CA ARG A 94 5.91 3.51 -23.19
C ARG A 94 5.05 3.88 -24.39
N HIS A 95 3.73 3.99 -24.21
CA HIS A 95 2.75 4.19 -25.29
C HIS A 95 1.80 5.38 -25.04
N GLN A 96 2.05 6.23 -24.03
CA GLN A 96 1.19 7.40 -23.78
C GLN A 96 1.83 8.71 -24.28
N PRO A 97 1.06 9.58 -24.98
CA PRO A 97 1.51 10.92 -25.34
C PRO A 97 1.72 11.77 -24.09
N ALA A 98 2.67 12.70 -24.13
CA ALA A 98 3.28 13.45 -23.03
C ALA A 98 2.35 14.32 -22.14
N GLY A 99 1.03 14.23 -22.25
CA GLY A 99 0.08 15.24 -21.74
C GLY A 99 -0.50 15.05 -20.34
N ARG A 100 -0.21 13.96 -19.61
CA ARG A 100 -0.81 13.76 -18.26
C ARG A 100 0.14 13.04 -17.31
N ARG A 101 1.14 13.77 -16.80
CA ARG A 101 2.07 13.27 -15.78
C ARG A 101 1.28 12.86 -14.53
N PHE A 102 1.10 11.55 -14.35
CA PHE A 102 0.76 11.00 -13.04
C PHE A 102 1.84 11.44 -12.04
N PRO A 103 1.51 11.82 -10.80
CA PRO A 103 2.46 12.45 -9.89
C PRO A 103 3.52 11.43 -9.43
N VAL A 104 4.61 11.33 -10.19
CA VAL A 104 5.71 10.40 -9.94
C VAL A 104 6.28 10.58 -8.54
N LEU A 105 6.41 11.84 -8.10
CA LEU A 105 6.84 12.15 -6.74
C LEU A 105 5.95 11.50 -5.68
N ALA A 106 4.63 11.60 -5.83
CA ALA A 106 3.70 10.98 -4.88
C ALA A 106 3.77 9.44 -4.91
N VAL A 107 4.01 8.84 -6.08
CA VAL A 107 4.23 7.39 -6.21
C VAL A 107 5.51 6.96 -5.50
N THR A 108 6.61 7.70 -5.70
CA THR A 108 7.89 7.43 -5.05
C THR A 108 7.78 7.57 -3.54
N LEU A 109 7.13 8.63 -3.06
CA LEU A 109 6.89 8.85 -1.62
C LEU A 109 6.02 7.74 -1.02
N HIS A 110 4.96 7.33 -1.70
CA HIS A 110 4.11 6.22 -1.26
C HIS A 110 4.89 4.90 -1.21
N GLY A 111 5.70 4.60 -2.23
CA GLY A 111 6.55 3.41 -2.27
C GLY A 111 7.56 3.40 -1.12
N LEU A 112 8.23 4.52 -0.87
CA LEU A 112 9.17 4.67 0.23
C LEU A 112 8.47 4.47 1.58
N ALA A 113 7.33 5.11 1.79
CA ALA A 113 6.53 4.96 3.00
C ALA A 113 6.06 3.50 3.20
N GLY A 114 5.73 2.79 2.11
CA GLY A 114 5.41 1.37 2.13
C GLY A 114 6.59 0.49 2.55
N VAL A 115 7.80 0.75 2.05
CA VAL A 115 9.03 0.05 2.47
C VAL A 115 9.30 0.31 3.94
N THR A 116 9.20 1.56 4.40
CA THR A 116 9.37 1.90 5.81
C THR A 116 8.36 1.15 6.70
N ALA A 117 7.08 1.15 6.33
CA ALA A 117 6.05 0.41 7.06
C ALA A 117 6.34 -1.10 7.10
N PHE A 118 6.75 -1.68 5.97
CA PHE A 118 7.11 -3.10 5.87
C PHE A 118 8.25 -3.46 6.83
N THR A 119 9.35 -2.69 6.80
CA THR A 119 10.50 -2.92 7.67
C THR A 119 10.11 -2.76 9.14
N LEU A 120 9.34 -1.73 9.49
CA LEU A 120 8.92 -1.49 10.87
C LEU A 120 7.98 -2.60 11.40
N VAL A 121 7.03 -3.07 10.60
CA VAL A 121 6.15 -4.19 10.98
C VAL A 121 6.94 -5.48 11.14
N PHE A 122 7.88 -5.77 10.23
CA PHE A 122 8.76 -6.93 10.34
C PHE A 122 9.58 -6.91 11.63
N LEU A 123 10.22 -5.77 11.94
CA LEU A 123 10.98 -5.59 13.18
C LEU A 123 10.08 -5.74 14.41
N THR A 124 8.85 -5.23 14.36
CA THR A 124 7.89 -5.37 15.47
C THR A 124 7.48 -6.84 15.68
N ALA A 125 7.21 -7.60 14.61
CA ALA A 125 6.81 -9.00 14.70
C ALA A 125 7.96 -9.93 15.15
N SER A 126 9.19 -9.58 14.80
CA SER A 126 10.41 -10.34 15.12
C SER A 126 11.01 -9.99 16.50
N ALA A 127 10.67 -8.84 17.09
CA ALA A 127 11.12 -8.47 18.42
C ALA A 127 10.72 -9.50 19.50
N ALA A 128 11.64 -9.76 20.44
CA ALA A 128 11.44 -10.70 21.56
C ALA A 128 10.38 -10.21 22.56
N ARG A 129 10.12 -8.90 22.61
CA ARG A 129 8.95 -8.30 23.25
C ARG A 129 8.30 -7.35 22.24
N VAL A 130 7.00 -7.55 22.01
CA VAL A 130 6.18 -6.74 21.09
C VAL A 130 5.88 -5.35 21.70
N PHE A 131 6.21 -5.16 22.99
CA PHE A 131 6.04 -3.92 23.76
C PHE A 131 7.35 -3.46 24.40
#